data_AF-A0A4U6DC25-F1
#
_entry.id   AF-A0A4U6DC25-F1
#
_cell.length_a   1.000
_cell.length_b   1.000
_cell.length_c   1.000
_cell.angle_alpha   90.00
_cell.angle_beta   90.00
_cell.angle_gamma   90.00
#
_symmetry.space_group_name_H-M   'P 1'
#
loop_
_entity.id
_entity.type
_entity.pdbx_description
1 polymer ?
#
loop_
_entity_poly.entity_id
_entity_poly.type
_entity_poly.pdbx_seq_one_letter_code
_entity_poly.pdbx_strand_id
1 'polypeptide(L)'
;MQRIQSVLASFPEIEEVILYGAKGNYKNSSDIDLTLKGKQLTLFILGKVDEQLDDLLLPYTFDLSIYHQINSPELLHHMNRVGKLFFSKKI
;
A
#
# COMPACT_ATOMS: atom_id res chain seq x y z
N MET A 1 -10.73 -6.62 -0.60
CA MET A 1 -9.32 -7.02 -0.45
C MET A 1 -8.76 -7.75 -1.67
N GLN A 2 -9.39 -8.82 -2.19
CA GLN A 2 -8.88 -9.53 -3.37
C GLN A 2 -8.66 -8.62 -4.60
N ARG A 3 -9.62 -7.73 -4.93
CA ARG A 3 -9.48 -6.77 -6.04
C ARG A 3 -8.26 -5.83 -5.88
N ILE A 4 -8.00 -5.35 -4.67
CA ILE A 4 -6.83 -4.51 -4.35
C ILE A 4 -5.55 -5.31 -4.58
N GLN A 5 -5.48 -6.54 -4.06
CA GLN A 5 -4.32 -7.42 -4.28
C GLN A 5 -4.12 -7.76 -5.76
N SER A 6 -5.18 -7.89 -6.56
CA SER A 6 -5.08 -8.08 -8.01
C SER A 6 -4.44 -6.89 -8.72
N VAL A 7 -4.83 -5.66 -8.36
CA VAL A 7 -4.19 -4.44 -8.88
C VAL A 7 -2.71 -4.42 -8.47
N LEU A 8 -2.40 -4.65 -7.19
CA LEU A 8 -1.00 -4.68 -6.74
C LEU A 8 -0.16 -5.76 -7.46
N ALA A 9 -0.77 -6.91 -7.78
CA ALA A 9 -0.11 -7.99 -8.49
C ALA A 9 0.19 -7.67 -9.96
N SER A 10 -0.56 -6.77 -10.61
CA SER A 10 -0.30 -6.39 -12.01
C SER A 10 0.91 -5.48 -12.19
N PHE A 11 1.48 -4.93 -11.11
CA PHE A 11 2.70 -4.15 -11.16
C PHE A 11 3.93 -5.01 -10.84
N PRO A 12 4.83 -5.27 -11.81
CA PRO A 12 6.01 -6.08 -11.59
C PRO A 12 6.96 -5.48 -10.55
N GLU A 13 7.00 -4.16 -10.41
CA GLU A 13 7.87 -3.41 -9.49
C GLU A 13 7.49 -3.55 -8.02
N ILE A 14 6.25 -3.97 -7.72
CA ILE A 14 5.79 -4.22 -6.35
C ILE A 14 6.21 -5.63 -5.93
N GLU A 15 7.04 -5.70 -4.90
CA GLU A 15 7.50 -6.95 -4.26
C GLU A 15 6.65 -7.26 -3.02
N GLU A 16 6.42 -6.25 -2.17
CA GLU A 16 5.62 -6.36 -0.95
C GLU A 16 4.80 -5.09 -0.73
N VAL A 17 3.68 -5.22 -0.01
CA VAL A 17 2.89 -4.09 0.49
C VAL A 17 2.55 -4.29 1.95
N ILE A 18 2.79 -3.26 2.74
CA ILE A 18 2.52 -3.21 4.18
C ILE A 18 1.29 -2.33 4.41
N LEU A 19 0.32 -2.85 5.15
CA LEU A 19 -0.84 -2.10 5.65
C LEU A 19 -0.58 -1.66 7.09
N TYR A 20 -0.65 -0.36 7.39
CA TYR A 20 -0.34 0.16 8.73
C TYR A 20 -1.27 1.31 9.17
N GLY A 21 -2.57 1.26 8.84
CA GLY A 21 -3.51 2.29 9.28
C GLY A 21 -4.98 1.89 9.42
N ALA A 22 -5.35 0.67 9.00
CA ALA A 22 -6.71 0.18 9.17
C ALA A 22 -6.99 -0.17 10.64
N LYS A 23 -7.59 0.76 11.39
CA LYS A 23 -8.25 0.43 12.67
C LYS A 23 -9.23 -0.70 12.35
N GLY A 24 -9.09 -1.86 13.01
CA GLY A 24 -9.74 -3.14 12.66
C GLY A 24 -11.28 -3.16 12.55
N ASN A 25 -11.94 -2.01 12.63
CA ASN A 25 -13.30 -1.78 12.20
C ASN A 25 -13.25 -0.89 10.96
N TYR A 26 -13.27 -1.49 9.77
CA TYR A 26 -13.42 -0.80 8.48
C TYR A 26 -14.74 0.00 8.51
N LYS A 27 -14.70 1.22 9.04
CA LYS A 27 -15.82 2.16 8.94
C LYS A 27 -15.77 2.76 7.54
N ASN A 28 -16.94 3.10 7.00
CA ASN A 28 -17.17 3.56 5.61
C ASN A 28 -16.44 4.88 5.20
N SER A 29 -15.39 5.29 5.91
CA SER A 29 -14.58 6.48 5.63
C SER A 29 -13.14 6.34 6.15
N SER A 30 -12.67 5.12 6.43
CA SER A 30 -11.30 4.93 6.92
C SER A 30 -10.32 4.90 5.76
N ASP A 31 -9.34 5.80 5.82
CA ASP A 31 -8.19 5.79 4.94
C ASP A 31 -7.42 4.48 5.13
N ILE A 32 -6.98 3.87 4.03
CA ILE A 32 -6.16 2.65 4.02
C ILE A 32 -4.73 3.04 3.67
N ASP A 33 -3.87 3.12 4.67
CA ASP A 33 -2.44 3.38 4.47
C ASP A 33 -1.72 2.13 3.94
N LEU A 34 -1.20 2.21 2.72
CA LEU A 34 -0.41 1.17 2.08
C LEU A 34 0.99 1.69 1.75
N THR A 35 2.00 1.04 2.31
CA THR A 35 3.39 1.27 1.90
C THR A 35 3.85 0.16 0.98
N LEU A 36 4.27 0.54 -0.22
CA LEU A 36 4.77 -0.35 -1.26
C LEU A 36 6.29 -0.49 -1.12
N LYS A 37 6.77 -1.73 -1.29
CA LYS A 37 8.18 -2.10 -1.29
C LYS A 37 8.53 -2.76 -2.62
N GLY A 38 9.67 -2.36 -3.17
CA GLY A 38 10.23 -2.90 -4.39
C GLY A 38 11.40 -2.04 -4.86
N LYS A 39 12.44 -2.66 -5.44
CA LYS A 39 13.67 -1.93 -5.79
C LYS A 39 13.52 -0.94 -6.94
N GLN A 40 12.53 -1.18 -7.82
CA GLN A 40 12.29 -0.37 -9.01
C GLN A 40 11.09 0.56 -8.86
N LEU A 41 10.58 0.74 -7.64
CA LEU A 41 9.46 1.64 -7.40
C LEU A 41 9.86 3.10 -7.62
N THR A 42 9.02 3.79 -8.38
CA THR A 42 9.14 5.23 -8.64
C THR A 42 7.82 5.90 -8.33
N LEU A 43 7.84 7.22 -8.15
CA LEU A 43 6.62 8.00 -7.95
C LEU A 43 5.66 7.89 -9.15
N PHE A 44 6.19 7.68 -10.36
CA PHE A 44 5.37 7.43 -11.54
C PHE A 44 4.59 6.11 -11.41
N ILE A 45 5.24 5.03 -10.99
CA ILE A 45 4.57 3.75 -10.74
C ILE A 45 3.56 3.89 -9.59
N LEU A 46 3.93 4.60 -8.51
CA LEU A 46 3.02 4.87 -7.40
C LEU A 46 1.73 5.56 -7.87
N GLY A 47 1.83 6.59 -8.70
CA GLY A 47 0.66 7.27 -9.26
C GLY A 47 -0.19 6.38 -10.19
N LYS A 48 0.43 5.42 -10.89
CA LYS A 48 -0.32 4.43 -11.68
C LYS A 48 -1.03 3.39 -10.83
N VAL A 49 -0.46 3.02 -9.70
CA VAL A 49 -1.14 2.15 -8.72
C VAL A 49 -2.33 2.89 -8.13
N ASP A 50 -2.15 4.15 -7.76
CA ASP A 50 -3.20 5.03 -7.22
C ASP A 50 -4.40 5.12 -8.17
N GLU A 51 -4.16 5.48 -9.43
CA GLU A 51 -5.17 5.54 -10.50
C GLU A 51 -5.95 4.22 -10.64
N GLN A 52 -5.27 3.08 -10.64
CA GLN A 52 -5.94 1.77 -10.76
C GLN A 52 -6.70 1.35 -9.51
N LEU A 53 -6.28 1.80 -8.32
CA LEU A 53 -7.01 1.53 -7.07
C LEU A 53 -8.27 2.39 -6.99
N ASP A 54 -8.21 3.65 -7.43
CA ASP A 54 -9.38 4.54 -7.54
C ASP A 54 -10.43 4.01 -8.53
N ASP A 55 -9.99 3.44 -9.65
CA ASP A 55 -10.86 2.77 -10.64
C ASP A 55 -11.63 1.56 -10.06
N LEU A 56 -11.23 1.04 -8.88
CA LEU A 56 -12.01 0.01 -8.22
C LEU A 56 -13.34 0.52 -7.64
N LEU A 57 -13.49 1.85 -7.52
CA LEU A 57 -14.65 2.57 -6.99
C LEU A 57 -15.07 2.03 -5.60
N LEU A 58 -14.06 1.78 -4.77
CA LEU A 58 -14.28 1.29 -3.41
C LEU A 58 -14.65 2.47 -2.48
N PRO A 59 -15.38 2.22 -1.38
CA PRO A 59 -15.75 3.27 -0.42
C PRO A 59 -14.57 3.65 0.52
N TYR A 60 -13.34 3.50 0.05
CA TYR A 60 -12.11 3.72 0.82
C TYR A 60 -11.21 4.66 0.03
N THR A 61 -10.52 5.54 0.73
CA THR A 61 -9.39 6.29 0.20
C THR A 61 -8.10 5.53 0.51
N PHE A 62 -7.15 5.52 -0.42
CA PHE A 62 -5.84 4.92 -0.19
C PHE A 62 -4.81 6.03 0.05
N ASP A 63 -4.00 5.89 1.09
CA ASP A 63 -2.77 6.68 1.23
C ASP A 63 -1.59 5.78 0.84
N LEU A 64 -0.92 6.13 -0.25
CA LEU A 64 0.15 5.32 -0.83
C LEU A 64 1.52 5.94 -0.59
N SER A 65 2.46 5.12 -0.13
CA SER A 65 3.86 5.55 0.06
C SER A 65 4.85 4.49 -0.43
N ILE A 66 6.06 4.93 -0.78
CA ILE A 66 7.17 4.03 -1.15
C ILE A 66 8.11 3.89 0.04
N TYR A 67 8.29 2.65 0.52
CA TYR A 67 9.05 2.36 1.75
C TYR A 67 10.45 2.98 1.76
N HIS A 68 11.21 2.80 0.68
CA HIS A 68 12.60 3.25 0.60
C HIS A 68 12.74 4.78 0.39
N GLN A 69 11.64 5.51 0.26
CA GLN A 69 11.63 6.98 0.20
C GLN A 69 11.17 7.60 1.53
N ILE A 70 10.76 6.80 2.51
CA ILE A 70 10.37 7.28 3.83
C ILE A 70 11.63 7.64 4.64
N ASN A 71 11.80 8.93 4.91
CA ASN A 71 12.92 9.45 5.70
C ASN A 71 12.58 9.65 7.18
N SER A 72 11.33 9.40 7.60
CA SER A 72 10.90 9.54 9.00
C SER A 72 11.19 8.25 9.78
N PRO A 73 12.13 8.25 10.74
CA PRO A 73 12.43 7.07 11.55
C PRO A 73 11.26 6.66 12.44
N GLU A 74 10.47 7.63 12.91
CA GLU A 74 9.28 7.39 13.72
C GLU A 74 8.21 6.62 12.93
N LEU A 75 7.97 7.03 11.68
CA LEU A 75 7.02 6.36 10.79
C LEU A 75 7.46 4.94 10.48
N LEU A 76 8.75 4.74 10.17
CA LEU A 76 9.33 3.42 9.95
C LEU A 76 9.20 2.53 11.20
N HIS A 77 9.48 3.06 12.39
CA HIS A 77 9.35 2.33 13.65
C HIS A 77 7.89 1.95 13.93
N HIS A 78 6.95 2.87 13.70
CA HIS A 78 5.52 2.58 13.84
C HIS A 78 5.10 1.46 12.89
N MET A 79 5.43 1.57 11.61
CA MET A 79 5.12 0.57 10.58
C MET A 79 5.75 -0.80 10.90
N ASN A 80 6.99 -0.84 11.39
CA ASN A 80 7.62 -2.10 11.80
C ASN A 80 6.92 -2.75 13.01
N ARG A 81 6.32 -1.94 13.89
CA ARG A 81 5.65 -2.42 15.11
C ARG A 81 4.22 -2.90 14.85
N VAL A 82 3.46 -2.19 14.01
CA VAL A 82 2.01 -2.44 13.82
C VAL A 82 1.62 -2.82 12.40
N GLY A 83 2.52 -2.62 11.44
CA GLY A 83 2.29 -2.92 10.04
C GLY A 83 2.08 -4.41 9.82
N LYS A 84 1.18 -4.72 8.88
CA LYS A 84 0.84 -6.08 8.50
C LYS A 84 1.16 -6.29 7.03
N LEU A 85 1.77 -7.42 6.72
CA LEU A 85 1.96 -7.83 5.33
C LEU A 85 0.58 -7.98 4.67
N PHE A 86 0.31 -7.13 3.68
CA PHE A 86 -0.95 -7.11 2.95
C PHE A 86 -0.85 -7.83 1.62
N PHE A 87 0.28 -7.67 0.93
CA PHE A 87 0.61 -8.35 -0.31
C PHE A 87 2.09 -8.70 -0.32
N SER A 88 2.42 -9.86 -0.87
CA SER A 88 3.78 -10.25 -1.18
C SER A 88 3.71 -11.05 -2.46
N LYS A 89 4.53 -10.69 -3.44
CA LYS A 89 4.67 -11.44 -4.67
C LYS A 89 5.42 -12.72 -4.32
N LYS A 90 4.73 -13.86 -4.38
CA LYS A 90 5.38 -15.17 -4.28
C LYS A 90 6.32 -15.30 -5.47
N ILE A 91 7.62 -15.41 -5.19
CA ILE A 91 8.65 -15.76 -6.16
C ILE A 91 8.45 -17.22 -6.56
#